data_AF-A0A0M9FQZ9-F1
#
_entry.id   AF-A0A0M9FQZ9-F1
#
_cell.length_a   1.000
_cell.length_b   1.000
_cell.length_c   1.000
_cell.angle_alpha   90.00
_cell.angle_beta   90.00
_cell.angle_gamma   90.00
#
_symmetry.space_group_name_H-M   'P 1'
#
loop_
_entity.id
_entity.type
_entity.pdbx_description
1 polymer ?
#
loop_
_entity_poly.entity_id
_entity_poly.type
_entity_poly.pdbx_seq_one_letter_code
_entity_poly.pdbx_strand_id
1 'polypeptide(L)'
;MSYSEIQRLQHVVQQEPTHENYEKLVSEELRFLENKSRDRDEAAQRSTALEAELEQLRREIAELQDQLSPQRGGAAPIGKAEYCERWTSLLKEFGVRKEVLSFLLSYSAEDFKLAELSTVSRWLDTWTTFFAGAESSVRELKREERGAGPNCALPPTKDLYEVLDEVCRLQLQARTLVGRERYRRSASSDDFVDDFMDNQQQLKDWCHKQRETLSELTTLDDLVEFSNSFYTNVPVMDSNFLVLMEQSEALMTNVRVQEALQDVNKEWVMLTLETYDKLQNAASDVHSASLLEQQCAQWTQSASSPLREFLLYAQSVLKKHPEVQDAKKLATVCGRLLKEHDAHEIVCTHLADFTVREECVKPHSDSIKTELQSSLTTTVLTFPHYDAYGGRTEYKNRIDELQEWIDVKSQKGTYMKLLERLETTKTMIEEHADVLFPDDTTAP
;
A
#
# COMPACT_ATOMS: atom_id res chain seq x y z
N MET A 1 31.38 9.60 15.78
CA MET A 1 30.42 10.59 16.34
C MET A 1 29.62 11.19 15.20
N SER A 2 28.36 11.54 15.44
CA SER A 2 27.37 11.60 14.36
C SER A 2 27.17 13.01 13.80
N TYR A 3 27.35 13.13 12.49
CA TYR A 3 26.92 14.25 11.65
C TYR A 3 25.46 14.67 11.92
N SER A 4 24.62 13.75 12.43
CA SER A 4 23.26 14.03 12.86
C SER A 4 23.14 15.08 13.96
N GLU A 5 24.14 15.23 14.83
CA GLU A 5 24.12 16.23 15.91
C GLU A 5 24.35 17.65 15.36
N ILE A 6 25.23 17.78 14.36
CA ILE A 6 25.44 19.04 13.61
C ILE A 6 24.17 19.41 12.86
N GLN A 7 23.53 18.46 12.18
CA GLN A 7 22.25 18.71 11.47
C GLN A 7 21.13 19.13 12.43
N ARG A 8 21.05 18.51 13.61
CA ARG A 8 20.11 18.91 14.66
C ARG A 8 20.38 20.33 15.13
N LEU A 9 21.64 20.68 15.40
CA LEU A 9 22.02 22.02 15.84
C LEU A 9 21.83 23.08 14.74
N GLN A 10 22.04 22.74 13.46
CA GLN A 10 21.73 23.62 12.33
C GLN A 10 20.23 23.94 12.27
N HIS A 11 19.37 22.94 12.47
CA HIS A 11 17.93 23.13 12.50
C HIS A 11 17.50 23.99 13.70
N VAL A 12 18.09 23.77 14.89
CA VAL A 12 17.83 24.58 16.09
C VAL A 12 18.26 26.04 15.89
N VAL A 13 19.43 26.28 15.27
CA VAL A 13 19.91 27.63 14.95
C VAL A 13 19.03 28.34 13.92
N GLN A 14 18.46 27.62 12.95
CA GLN A 14 17.53 28.17 11.97
C GLN A 14 16.19 28.59 12.58
N GLN A 15 15.71 27.87 13.59
CA GLN A 15 14.47 28.19 14.29
C GLN A 15 14.66 29.25 15.39
N GLU A 16 15.79 29.20 16.10
CA GLU A 16 16.11 30.08 17.23
C GLU A 16 17.55 30.62 17.13
N PRO A 17 17.77 31.70 16.35
CA PRO A 17 19.10 32.25 16.11
C PRO A 17 19.58 33.05 17.32
N THR A 18 20.13 32.35 18.31
CA THR A 18 20.79 32.94 19.48
C THR A 18 22.30 32.72 19.40
N HIS A 19 23.07 33.66 19.98
CA HIS A 19 24.54 33.56 20.02
C HIS A 19 25.02 32.22 20.63
N GLU A 20 24.35 31.78 21.70
CA GLU A 20 24.66 30.52 22.39
C GLU A 20 24.46 29.29 21.48
N ASN A 21 23.42 29.30 20.63
CA ASN A 21 23.15 28.20 19.70
C ASN A 21 24.18 28.15 18.57
N TYR A 22 24.59 29.31 18.04
CA TYR A 22 25.67 29.40 17.06
C TYR A 22 27.02 28.92 17.62
N GLU A 23 27.34 29.29 18.86
CA GLU A 23 28.58 28.88 19.53
C GLU A 23 28.64 27.36 19.74
N LYS A 24 27.51 26.74 20.11
CA LYS A 24 27.38 25.28 20.20
C LYS A 24 27.54 24.59 18.85
N LEU A 25 26.91 25.11 17.80
CA LEU A 25 27.02 24.56 16.45
C LEU A 25 28.48 24.61 15.95
N VAL A 26 29.12 25.77 16.05
CA VAL A 26 30.52 25.95 15.60
C VAL A 26 31.46 25.04 16.40
N SER A 27 31.25 24.89 17.71
CA SER A 27 32.06 24.01 18.55
C SER A 27 31.94 22.54 18.14
N GLU A 28 30.73 22.07 17.80
CA GLU A 28 30.54 20.69 17.31
C GLU A 28 31.04 20.49 15.88
N GLU A 29 30.94 21.49 15.00
CA GLU A 29 31.54 21.45 13.66
C GLU A 29 33.08 21.37 13.71
N LEU A 30 33.72 22.20 14.56
CA LEU A 30 35.17 22.15 14.76
C LEU A 30 35.61 20.80 15.31
N ARG A 31 34.90 20.27 16.31
CA ARG A 31 35.20 18.97 16.92
C ARG A 31 34.99 17.81 15.93
N PHE A 32 34.02 17.92 15.02
CA PHE A 32 33.82 16.94 13.95
C PHE A 32 34.96 16.98 12.93
N LEU A 33 35.42 18.17 12.54
CA LEU A 33 36.55 18.34 11.64
C LEU A 33 37.86 17.82 12.25
N GLU A 34 38.09 18.08 13.54
CA GLU A 34 39.25 17.54 14.27
C GLU A 34 39.25 16.01 14.31
N ASN A 35 38.10 15.39 14.61
CA ASN A 35 37.99 13.92 14.57
C ASN A 35 38.22 13.38 13.16
N LYS A 36 37.67 14.02 12.12
CA LYS A 36 37.93 13.63 10.72
C LYS A 36 39.39 13.77 10.32
N SER A 37 40.08 14.80 10.82
CA SER A 37 41.53 14.96 10.61
C SER A 37 42.30 13.84 11.28
N ARG A 38 41.99 13.55 12.55
CA ARG A 38 42.62 12.44 13.29
C ARG A 38 42.39 11.09 12.61
N ASP A 39 41.17 10.81 12.15
CA ASP A 39 40.85 9.56 11.45
C ASP A 39 41.63 9.44 10.13
N ARG A 40 41.83 10.56 9.40
CA ARG A 40 42.69 10.60 8.22
C ARG A 40 44.15 10.36 8.56
N ASP A 41 44.66 10.98 9.62
CA ASP A 41 46.04 10.83 10.05
C ASP A 41 46.32 9.39 10.52
N GLU A 42 45.38 8.77 11.25
CA GLU A 42 45.44 7.37 11.63
C GLU A 42 45.38 6.44 10.40
N ALA A 43 44.53 6.74 9.41
CA ALA A 43 44.47 5.99 8.16
C ALA A 43 45.78 6.12 7.36
N ALA A 44 46.37 7.31 7.32
CA ALA A 44 47.66 7.55 6.68
C ALA A 44 48.80 6.81 7.40
N GLN A 45 48.81 6.79 8.73
CA GLN A 45 49.77 6.02 9.53
C GLN A 45 49.63 4.51 9.33
N ARG A 46 48.39 3.99 9.22
CA ARG A 46 48.16 2.57 8.89
C ARG A 46 48.63 2.25 7.48
N SER A 47 48.43 3.15 6.51
CA SER A 47 48.91 2.98 5.14
C SER A 47 50.43 2.92 5.08
N THR A 48 51.13 3.83 5.76
CA THR A 48 52.60 3.84 5.79
C THR A 48 53.18 2.64 6.54
N ALA A 49 52.52 2.19 7.62
CA ALA A 49 52.89 0.96 8.31
C ALA A 49 52.74 -0.29 7.42
N LEU A 50 51.65 -0.39 6.67
CA LEU A 50 51.43 -1.49 5.71
C LEU A 50 52.41 -1.45 4.54
N GLU A 51 52.79 -0.27 4.06
CA GLU A 51 53.84 -0.12 3.04
C GLU A 51 55.21 -0.57 3.56
N ALA A 52 55.55 -0.22 4.81
CA ALA A 52 56.78 -0.67 5.44
C ALA A 52 56.80 -2.19 5.66
N GLU A 53 55.67 -2.77 6.06
CA GLU A 53 55.51 -4.23 6.22
C GLU A 53 55.60 -4.96 4.87
N LEU A 54 55.00 -4.42 3.81
CA LEU A 54 55.16 -4.94 2.44
C LEU A 54 56.61 -4.89 1.96
N GLU A 55 57.33 -3.82 2.27
CA GLU A 55 58.74 -3.69 1.89
C GLU A 55 59.66 -4.59 2.72
N GLN A 56 59.29 -4.89 3.97
CA GLN A 56 59.96 -5.90 4.80
C GLN A 56 59.70 -7.31 4.26
N LEU A 57 58.44 -7.65 3.95
CA LEU A 57 58.08 -8.94 3.36
C LEU A 57 58.73 -9.14 1.99
N ARG A 58 58.88 -8.09 1.18
CA ARG A 58 59.63 -8.14 -0.09
C ARG A 58 61.10 -8.46 0.14
N ARG A 59 61.72 -7.87 1.17
CA ARG A 59 63.12 -8.17 1.54
C ARG A 59 63.27 -9.60 2.06
N GLU A 60 62.36 -10.07 2.91
CA GLU A 60 62.35 -11.46 3.38
C GLU A 60 62.13 -12.45 2.23
N ILE A 61 61.26 -12.14 1.27
CA ILE A 61 61.07 -12.96 0.06
C ILE A 61 62.34 -12.97 -0.80
N ALA A 62 63.01 -11.83 -0.96
CA ALA A 62 64.26 -11.75 -1.71
C ALA A 62 65.39 -12.54 -1.02
N GLU A 63 65.51 -12.45 0.31
CA GLU A 63 66.48 -13.22 1.09
C GLU A 63 66.16 -14.72 1.09
N LEU A 64 64.88 -15.11 1.16
CA LEU A 64 64.45 -16.50 1.02
C LEU A 64 64.69 -17.04 -0.39
N GLN A 65 64.54 -16.21 -1.43
CA GLN A 65 64.88 -16.55 -2.81
C GLN A 65 66.40 -16.71 -3.02
N ASP A 66 67.21 -15.89 -2.36
CA ASP A 66 68.68 -15.97 -2.41
C ASP A 66 69.21 -17.20 -1.63
N GLN A 67 68.56 -17.55 -0.51
CA GLN A 67 68.82 -18.78 0.26
C GLN A 67 68.29 -20.06 -0.42
N LEU A 68 67.30 -19.93 -1.31
CA LEU A 68 66.73 -21.02 -2.13
C LEU A 68 67.39 -21.13 -3.51
N SER A 69 68.65 -20.74 -3.67
CA SER A 69 69.47 -21.26 -4.77
C SER A 69 70.10 -22.60 -4.41
N PRO A 70 69.51 -23.75 -4.82
CA PRO A 70 70.28 -24.93 -5.11
C PRO A 70 70.51 -25.04 -6.61
N GLN A 71 71.72 -25.48 -6.94
CA GLN A 71 71.95 -26.39 -8.06
C GLN A 71 70.75 -27.32 -8.28
N ARG A 72 69.95 -27.08 -9.32
CA ARG A 72 69.12 -28.09 -9.98
C ARG A 72 68.70 -27.59 -11.35
N GLY A 73 69.33 -28.16 -12.37
CA GLY A 73 68.79 -28.15 -13.72
C GLY A 73 67.38 -28.74 -13.70
N GLY A 74 66.44 -27.94 -14.18
CA GLY A 74 65.03 -28.27 -14.26
C GLY A 74 64.29 -26.97 -14.52
N ALA A 75 64.13 -26.63 -15.79
CA ALA A 75 63.33 -25.49 -16.22
C ALA A 75 61.96 -25.52 -15.52
N ALA A 76 61.72 -24.60 -14.60
CA ALA A 76 60.37 -24.32 -14.14
C ALA A 76 59.57 -23.79 -15.34
N PRO A 77 58.34 -24.27 -15.57
CA PRO A 77 57.59 -23.94 -16.77
C PRO A 77 57.17 -22.47 -16.67
N ILE A 78 57.64 -21.66 -17.62
CA ILE A 78 57.31 -20.23 -17.77
C ILE A 78 55.78 -19.97 -17.68
N GLY A 79 54.93 -20.98 -17.99
CA GLY A 79 53.48 -20.88 -17.91
C GLY A 79 52.84 -20.85 -16.51
N LYS A 80 53.49 -21.27 -15.41
CA LYS A 80 52.84 -21.28 -14.08
C LYS A 80 52.70 -19.88 -13.48
N ALA A 81 53.74 -19.07 -13.59
CA ALA A 81 53.73 -17.70 -13.06
C ALA A 81 52.72 -16.83 -13.80
N GLU A 82 52.71 -16.93 -15.13
CA GLU A 82 51.77 -16.23 -16.02
C GLU A 82 50.31 -16.67 -15.80
N TYR A 83 50.07 -17.95 -15.54
CA TYR A 83 48.75 -18.46 -15.14
C TYR A 83 48.28 -17.81 -13.83
N CYS A 84 49.11 -17.84 -12.79
CA CYS A 84 48.75 -17.29 -11.49
C CYS A 84 48.52 -15.78 -11.57
N GLU A 85 49.32 -15.05 -12.34
CA GLU A 85 49.14 -13.62 -12.56
C GLU A 85 47.81 -13.30 -13.23
N ARG A 86 47.46 -14.00 -14.32
CA ARG A 86 46.15 -13.86 -14.99
C ARG A 86 44.99 -14.24 -14.09
N TRP A 87 45.13 -15.32 -13.32
CA TRP A 87 44.11 -15.76 -12.36
C TRP A 87 43.88 -14.70 -11.27
N THR A 88 44.95 -14.17 -10.67
CA THR A 88 44.85 -13.12 -9.64
C THR A 88 44.32 -11.80 -10.21
N SER A 89 44.69 -11.46 -11.45
CA SER A 89 44.17 -10.27 -12.13
C SER A 89 42.65 -10.34 -12.32
N LEU A 90 42.13 -11.47 -12.82
CA LEU A 90 40.69 -11.70 -12.95
C LEU A 90 39.97 -11.68 -11.60
N LEU A 91 40.54 -12.33 -10.58
CA LEU A 91 39.94 -12.32 -9.23
C LEU A 91 39.85 -10.90 -8.67
N LYS A 92 40.89 -10.09 -8.84
CA LYS A 92 40.90 -8.67 -8.42
C LYS A 92 39.82 -7.88 -9.17
N GLU A 93 39.72 -8.04 -10.49
CA GLU A 93 38.70 -7.33 -11.26
C GLU A 93 37.28 -7.72 -10.82
N PHE A 94 37.03 -9.02 -10.61
CA PHE A 94 35.72 -9.50 -10.14
C PHE A 94 35.43 -9.00 -8.72
N GLY A 95 36.43 -8.98 -7.83
CA GLY A 95 36.32 -8.44 -6.48
C GLY A 95 35.93 -6.96 -6.46
N VAL A 96 36.62 -6.12 -7.24
CA VAL A 96 36.30 -4.69 -7.34
C VAL A 96 34.88 -4.48 -7.86
N ARG A 97 34.46 -5.23 -8.88
CA ARG A 97 33.09 -5.13 -9.42
C ARG A 97 32.05 -5.58 -8.41
N LYS A 98 32.32 -6.65 -7.67
CA LYS A 98 31.46 -7.12 -6.58
C LYS A 98 31.30 -6.06 -5.50
N GLU A 99 32.39 -5.44 -5.07
CA GLU A 99 32.37 -4.38 -4.05
C GLU A 99 31.57 -3.17 -4.51
N VAL A 100 31.82 -2.68 -5.73
CA VAL A 100 31.09 -1.53 -6.30
C VAL A 100 29.60 -1.83 -6.43
N LEU A 101 29.22 -3.01 -6.94
CA LEU A 101 27.81 -3.38 -7.08
C LEU A 101 27.14 -3.59 -5.71
N SER A 102 27.84 -4.20 -4.75
CA SER A 102 27.32 -4.38 -3.39
C SER A 102 27.14 -3.05 -2.68
N PHE A 103 28.09 -2.12 -2.84
CA PHE A 103 28.00 -0.77 -2.32
C PHE A 103 26.81 -0.02 -2.94
N LEU A 104 26.64 -0.10 -4.26
CA LEU A 104 25.49 0.48 -4.95
C LEU A 104 24.15 -0.07 -4.43
N LEU A 105 24.07 -1.38 -4.21
CA LEU A 105 22.86 -2.04 -3.70
C LEU A 105 22.61 -1.78 -2.21
N SER A 106 23.59 -1.25 -1.49
CA SER A 106 23.46 -0.88 -0.07
C SER A 106 22.86 0.51 0.15
N TYR A 107 22.73 1.32 -0.91
CA TYR A 107 22.09 2.63 -0.83
C TYR A 107 20.63 2.50 -0.38
N SER A 108 20.20 3.41 0.51
CA SER A 108 18.78 3.62 0.76
C SER A 108 18.10 4.20 -0.48
N ALA A 109 16.77 4.09 -0.58
CA ALA A 109 16.02 4.65 -1.70
C ALA A 109 16.25 6.17 -1.86
N GLU A 110 16.47 6.91 -0.76
CA GLU A 110 16.76 8.34 -0.80
C GLU A 110 18.20 8.64 -1.23
N ASP A 111 19.18 7.91 -0.70
CA ASP A 111 20.58 8.13 -1.04
C ASP A 111 20.85 7.76 -2.52
N PHE A 112 20.12 6.77 -3.07
CA PHE A 112 20.23 6.36 -4.47
C PHE A 112 19.77 7.46 -5.44
N LYS A 113 18.79 8.28 -5.05
CA LYS A 113 18.31 9.43 -5.85
C LYS A 113 19.39 10.48 -6.04
N LEU A 114 20.27 10.65 -5.06
CA LEU A 114 21.37 11.63 -5.08
C LEU A 114 22.68 11.05 -5.62
N ALA A 115 22.78 9.74 -5.78
CA ALA A 115 23.99 9.08 -6.25
C ALA A 115 24.36 9.49 -7.68
N GLU A 116 25.66 9.73 -7.91
CA GLU A 116 26.19 9.97 -9.24
C GLU A 116 26.30 8.64 -10.00
N LEU A 117 25.24 8.31 -10.74
CA LEU A 117 25.14 7.03 -11.43
C LEU A 117 26.00 6.93 -12.70
N SER A 118 26.69 8.00 -13.12
CA SER A 118 27.42 8.11 -14.41
C SER A 118 28.48 7.00 -14.61
N THR A 119 29.23 6.69 -13.56
CA THR A 119 30.33 5.71 -13.61
C THR A 119 29.80 4.27 -13.62
N VAL A 120 28.85 3.96 -12.75
CA VAL A 120 28.18 2.65 -12.67
C VAL A 120 27.35 2.38 -13.93
N SER A 121 26.70 3.42 -14.45
CA SER A 121 25.98 3.44 -15.71
C SER A 121 26.83 2.91 -16.87
N ARG A 122 28.01 3.50 -17.08
CA ARG A 122 28.94 3.08 -18.12
C ARG A 122 29.38 1.62 -17.95
N TRP A 123 29.55 1.16 -16.71
CA TRP A 123 29.92 -0.24 -16.42
C TRP A 123 28.79 -1.22 -16.77
N LEU A 124 27.53 -0.86 -16.46
CA LEU A 124 26.37 -1.66 -16.81
C LEU A 124 26.13 -1.68 -18.33
N ASP A 125 26.36 -0.56 -19.01
CA ASP A 125 26.19 -0.44 -20.47
C ASP A 125 27.26 -1.23 -21.25
N THR A 126 28.45 -1.42 -20.67
CA THR A 126 29.56 -2.21 -21.25
C THR A 126 29.64 -3.65 -20.72
N TRP A 127 28.64 -4.08 -19.95
CA TRP A 127 28.65 -5.37 -19.26
C TRP A 127 28.79 -6.58 -20.20
N THR A 128 28.11 -6.56 -21.35
CA THR A 128 28.15 -7.67 -22.32
C THR A 128 29.56 -7.90 -22.87
N THR A 129 30.28 -6.82 -23.17
CA THR A 129 31.68 -6.87 -23.62
C THR A 129 32.60 -7.40 -22.53
N PHE A 130 32.41 -6.93 -21.29
CA PHE A 130 33.18 -7.44 -20.15
C PHE A 130 32.92 -8.93 -19.91
N PHE A 131 31.65 -9.35 -19.83
CA PHE A 131 31.29 -10.74 -19.55
C PHE A 131 31.87 -11.69 -20.60
N ALA A 132 31.77 -11.35 -21.88
CA ALA A 132 32.37 -12.14 -22.95
C ALA A 132 33.91 -12.25 -22.82
N GLY A 133 34.58 -11.15 -22.47
CA GLY A 133 36.04 -11.14 -22.24
C GLY A 133 36.46 -11.94 -21.01
N ALA A 134 35.74 -11.79 -19.90
CA ALA A 134 35.95 -12.52 -18.66
C ALA A 134 35.73 -14.03 -18.85
N GLU A 135 34.63 -14.42 -19.51
CA GLU A 135 34.34 -15.82 -19.79
C GLU A 135 35.40 -16.45 -20.70
N SER A 136 35.85 -15.74 -21.74
CA SER A 136 36.94 -16.20 -22.61
C SER A 136 38.23 -16.41 -21.83
N SER A 137 38.59 -15.45 -20.97
CA SER A 137 39.81 -15.49 -20.17
C SER A 137 39.80 -16.63 -19.14
N VAL A 138 38.67 -16.84 -18.44
CA VAL A 138 38.51 -17.98 -17.52
C VAL A 138 38.51 -19.31 -18.28
N ARG A 139 37.95 -19.37 -19.50
CA ARG A 139 37.96 -20.57 -20.34
C ARG A 139 39.35 -20.90 -20.88
N GLU A 140 40.19 -19.89 -21.13
CA GLU A 140 41.60 -20.07 -21.47
C GLU A 140 42.39 -20.62 -20.28
N LEU A 141 42.24 -20.03 -19.09
CA LEU A 141 42.83 -20.56 -17.87
C LEU A 141 42.36 -22.00 -17.61
N LYS A 142 41.09 -22.32 -17.83
CA LYS A 142 40.57 -23.68 -17.66
C LYS A 142 41.21 -24.70 -18.63
N ARG A 143 41.59 -24.26 -19.84
CA ARG A 143 42.31 -25.09 -20.80
C ARG A 143 43.74 -25.33 -20.33
N GLU A 144 44.39 -24.32 -19.79
CA GLU A 144 45.74 -24.42 -19.22
C GLU A 144 45.76 -25.27 -17.93
N GLU A 145 44.75 -25.13 -17.06
CA GLU A 145 44.54 -25.95 -15.85
C GLU A 145 44.40 -27.43 -16.21
N ARG A 146 43.62 -27.76 -17.24
CA ARG A 146 43.46 -29.14 -17.74
C ARG A 146 44.72 -29.69 -18.41
N GLY A 147 45.51 -28.82 -19.04
CA GLY A 147 46.79 -29.18 -19.66
C GLY A 147 47.92 -29.37 -18.63
N ALA A 148 47.79 -28.78 -17.45
CA ALA A 148 48.68 -28.98 -16.33
C ALA A 148 48.40 -30.34 -15.68
N GLY A 149 49.32 -31.30 -15.85
CA GLY A 149 49.18 -32.64 -15.28
C GLY A 149 49.01 -32.63 -13.74
N PRO A 150 48.67 -33.78 -13.12
CA PRO A 150 48.24 -33.90 -11.72
C PRO A 150 49.28 -33.46 -10.66
N ASN A 151 50.52 -33.17 -11.06
CA ASN A 151 51.61 -32.73 -10.19
C ASN A 151 51.80 -31.20 -10.15
N CYS A 152 50.99 -30.41 -10.87
CA CYS A 152 51.08 -28.95 -10.86
C CYS A 152 49.96 -28.35 -10.01
N ALA A 153 50.29 -27.83 -8.82
CA ALA A 153 49.35 -27.09 -7.98
C ALA A 153 49.07 -25.70 -8.60
N LEU A 154 48.05 -25.62 -9.47
CA LEU A 154 47.48 -24.38 -9.98
C LEU A 154 46.18 -24.04 -9.23
N PRO A 155 45.88 -22.75 -8.96
CA PRO A 155 44.58 -22.33 -8.45
C PRO A 155 43.43 -22.80 -9.36
N PRO A 156 42.34 -23.35 -8.80
CA PRO A 156 41.24 -23.86 -9.59
C PRO A 156 40.47 -22.72 -10.28
N THR A 157 40.06 -22.92 -11.54
CA THR A 157 39.21 -21.94 -12.24
C THR A 157 37.76 -21.94 -11.73
N LYS A 158 37.35 -22.94 -10.95
CA LYS A 158 36.01 -23.02 -10.34
C LYS A 158 35.69 -21.80 -9.48
N ASP A 159 36.65 -21.35 -8.67
CA ASP A 159 36.47 -20.21 -7.77
C ASP A 159 36.25 -18.91 -8.56
N LEU A 160 36.91 -18.76 -9.72
CA LEU A 160 36.67 -17.61 -10.61
C LEU A 160 35.26 -17.62 -11.21
N TYR A 161 34.73 -18.80 -11.56
CA TYR A 161 33.33 -18.91 -12.02
C TYR A 161 32.35 -18.57 -10.91
N GLU A 162 32.58 -19.03 -9.68
CA GLU A 162 31.71 -18.72 -8.54
C GLU A 162 31.66 -17.22 -8.24
N VAL A 163 32.81 -16.54 -8.27
CA VAL A 163 32.85 -15.08 -8.09
C VAL A 163 32.20 -14.36 -9.29
N LEU A 164 32.44 -14.81 -10.52
CA LEU A 164 31.82 -14.22 -11.72
C LEU A 164 30.29 -14.35 -11.69
N ASP A 165 29.75 -15.51 -11.31
CA ASP A 165 28.31 -15.76 -11.19
C ASP A 165 27.67 -14.82 -10.15
N GLU A 166 28.35 -14.59 -9.02
CA GLU A 166 27.89 -13.66 -8.01
C GLU A 166 27.89 -12.19 -8.52
N VAL A 167 28.92 -11.79 -9.26
CA VAL A 167 28.95 -10.46 -9.92
C VAL A 167 27.81 -10.36 -10.94
N CYS A 168 27.52 -11.40 -11.73
CA CYS A 168 26.38 -11.43 -12.66
C CYS A 168 25.05 -11.21 -11.93
N ARG A 169 24.84 -11.89 -10.80
CA ARG A 169 23.63 -11.75 -9.99
C ARG A 169 23.46 -10.32 -9.45
N LEU A 170 24.52 -9.77 -8.85
CA LEU A 170 24.52 -8.39 -8.36
C LEU A 170 24.32 -7.38 -9.48
N GLN A 171 24.91 -7.63 -10.65
CA GLN A 171 24.77 -6.77 -11.82
C GLN A 171 23.32 -6.70 -12.32
N LEU A 172 22.62 -7.83 -12.35
CA LEU A 172 21.21 -7.85 -12.77
C LEU A 172 20.33 -7.01 -11.81
N GLN A 173 20.57 -7.14 -10.51
CA GLN A 173 19.87 -6.34 -9.48
C GLN A 173 20.17 -4.85 -9.64
N ALA A 174 21.46 -4.50 -9.78
CA ALA A 174 21.90 -3.13 -9.99
C ALA A 174 21.35 -2.52 -11.27
N ARG A 175 21.29 -3.27 -12.38
CA ARG A 175 20.76 -2.82 -13.67
C ARG A 175 19.29 -2.42 -13.57
N THR A 176 18.49 -3.22 -12.86
CA THR A 176 17.07 -2.90 -12.65
C THR A 176 16.90 -1.62 -11.85
N LEU A 177 17.65 -1.44 -10.76
CA LEU A 177 17.58 -0.24 -9.92
C LEU A 177 18.06 1.02 -10.64
N VAL A 178 19.23 0.95 -11.29
CA VAL A 178 19.76 2.07 -12.09
C VAL A 178 18.84 2.39 -13.27
N GLY A 179 18.26 1.38 -13.90
CA GLY A 179 17.29 1.56 -15.00
C GLY A 179 16.03 2.29 -14.54
N ARG A 180 15.45 1.91 -13.40
CA ARG A 180 14.31 2.60 -12.79
C ARG A 180 14.63 4.04 -12.44
N GLU A 181 15.78 4.31 -11.84
CA GLU A 181 16.17 5.66 -11.46
C GLU A 181 16.53 6.54 -12.68
N ARG A 182 17.16 5.97 -13.71
CA ARG A 182 17.35 6.68 -14.99
C ARG A 182 16.00 7.06 -15.60
N TYR A 183 15.07 6.11 -15.66
CA TYR A 183 13.71 6.35 -16.15
C TYR A 183 13.03 7.46 -15.33
N ARG A 184 13.09 7.39 -14.00
CA ARG A 184 12.57 8.42 -13.10
C ARG A 184 13.16 9.79 -13.40
N ARG A 185 14.49 9.91 -13.50
CA ARG A 185 15.19 11.16 -13.82
C ARG A 185 14.87 11.69 -15.22
N SER A 186 14.70 10.82 -16.21
CA SER A 186 14.29 11.22 -17.56
C SER A 186 12.81 11.58 -17.66
N ALA A 187 11.95 10.93 -16.87
CA ALA A 187 10.53 11.19 -16.78
C ALA A 187 10.20 12.39 -15.88
N SER A 188 11.19 12.93 -15.16
CA SER A 188 11.06 14.18 -14.39
C SER A 188 11.32 15.43 -15.25
N SER A 189 11.26 15.34 -16.58
CA SER A 189 11.37 16.53 -17.43
C SER A 189 10.13 17.41 -17.28
N ASP A 190 10.28 18.72 -17.47
CA ASP A 190 9.19 19.68 -17.35
C ASP A 190 7.97 19.30 -18.23
N ASP A 191 8.21 18.71 -19.41
CA ASP A 191 7.13 18.20 -20.29
C ASP A 191 6.20 17.17 -19.61
N PHE A 192 6.75 16.23 -18.83
CA PHE A 192 5.92 15.24 -18.11
C PHE A 192 5.19 15.85 -16.92
N VAL A 193 5.78 16.88 -16.30
CA VAL A 193 5.11 17.64 -15.25
C VAL A 193 3.93 18.41 -15.85
N ASP A 194 4.11 19.06 -16.99
CA ASP A 194 3.05 19.79 -17.66
C ASP A 194 1.92 18.86 -18.13
N ASP A 195 2.25 17.71 -18.74
CA ASP A 195 1.27 16.67 -19.10
C ASP A 195 0.48 16.17 -17.86
N PHE A 196 1.16 15.97 -16.74
CA PHE A 196 0.53 15.59 -15.49
C PHE A 196 -0.43 16.68 -14.98
N MET A 197 0.00 17.94 -15.00
CA MET A 197 -0.81 19.08 -14.57
C MET A 197 -2.06 19.23 -15.44
N ASP A 198 -1.95 19.04 -16.76
CA ASP A 198 -3.08 19.08 -17.68
C ASP A 198 -4.09 17.97 -17.40
N ASN A 199 -3.63 16.73 -17.19
CA ASN A 199 -4.50 15.60 -16.86
C ASN A 199 -5.21 15.80 -15.52
N GLN A 200 -4.49 16.30 -14.51
CA GLN A 200 -5.05 16.60 -13.19
C GLN A 200 -6.09 17.71 -13.27
N GLN A 201 -5.83 18.76 -14.06
CA GLN A 201 -6.76 19.88 -14.23
C GLN A 201 -8.06 19.42 -14.91
N GLN A 202 -7.97 18.54 -15.90
CA GLN A 202 -9.16 17.96 -16.54
C GLN A 202 -10.07 17.23 -15.55
N LEU A 203 -9.50 16.47 -14.60
CA LEU A 203 -10.29 15.82 -13.55
C LEU A 203 -10.91 16.82 -12.58
N LYS A 204 -10.19 17.88 -12.21
CA LYS A 204 -10.74 18.97 -11.38
C LYS A 204 -11.89 19.67 -12.07
N ASP A 205 -11.73 20.04 -13.34
CA ASP A 205 -12.77 20.69 -14.14
C ASP A 205 -14.00 19.79 -14.29
N TRP A 206 -13.78 18.49 -14.48
CA TRP A 206 -14.87 17.52 -14.48
C TRP A 206 -15.59 17.49 -13.12
N CYS A 207 -14.86 17.43 -12.01
CA CYS A 207 -15.45 17.45 -10.66
C CYS A 207 -16.28 18.71 -10.43
N HIS A 208 -15.74 19.89 -10.78
CA HIS A 208 -16.46 21.16 -10.68
C HIS A 208 -17.74 21.15 -11.52
N LYS A 209 -17.68 20.68 -12.77
CA LYS A 209 -18.85 20.58 -13.63
C LYS A 209 -19.92 19.64 -13.06
N GLN A 210 -19.51 18.53 -12.44
CA GLN A 210 -20.45 17.64 -11.74
C GLN A 210 -21.08 18.32 -10.52
N ARG A 211 -20.32 19.08 -9.75
CA ARG A 211 -20.82 19.84 -8.60
C ARG A 211 -21.79 20.96 -9.01
N GLU A 212 -21.48 21.67 -10.10
CA GLU A 212 -22.39 22.64 -10.71
C GLU A 212 -23.70 21.99 -11.12
N THR A 213 -23.62 20.88 -11.88
CA THR A 213 -24.80 20.10 -12.29
C THR A 213 -25.61 19.66 -11.07
N LEU A 214 -24.93 19.05 -10.08
CA LEU A 214 -25.55 18.62 -8.83
C LEU A 214 -26.26 19.79 -8.14
N SER A 215 -25.68 20.99 -8.12
CA SER A 215 -26.24 22.18 -7.48
C SER A 215 -27.57 22.63 -8.11
N GLU A 216 -27.77 22.42 -9.41
CA GLU A 216 -28.98 22.78 -10.15
C GLU A 216 -30.14 21.80 -9.92
N LEU A 217 -29.85 20.56 -9.52
CA LEU A 217 -30.87 19.54 -9.28
C LEU A 217 -31.67 19.87 -8.00
N THR A 218 -33.00 19.84 -8.08
CA THR A 218 -33.88 20.20 -6.94
C THR A 218 -34.88 19.12 -6.58
N THR A 219 -35.12 18.15 -7.46
CA THR A 219 -36.06 17.06 -7.20
C THR A 219 -35.33 15.78 -6.79
N LEU A 220 -35.99 14.94 -5.99
CA LEU A 220 -35.43 13.66 -5.56
C LEU A 220 -35.19 12.71 -6.75
N ASP A 221 -36.10 12.70 -7.72
CA ASP A 221 -35.98 11.82 -8.89
C ASP A 221 -34.74 12.18 -9.74
N ASP A 222 -34.52 13.47 -10.00
CA ASP A 222 -33.33 13.94 -10.73
C ASP A 222 -32.04 13.63 -9.96
N LEU A 223 -32.05 13.78 -8.63
CA LEU A 223 -30.92 13.45 -7.77
C LEU A 223 -30.61 11.95 -7.76
N VAL A 224 -31.63 11.09 -7.80
CA VAL A 224 -31.48 9.64 -7.93
C VAL A 224 -30.92 9.27 -9.29
N GLU A 225 -31.41 9.88 -10.38
CA GLU A 225 -30.86 9.66 -11.72
C GLU A 225 -29.40 10.08 -11.81
N PHE A 226 -29.07 11.27 -11.28
CA PHE A 226 -27.69 11.75 -11.19
C PHE A 226 -26.83 10.80 -10.34
N SER A 227 -27.30 10.38 -9.17
CA SER A 227 -26.55 9.49 -8.28
C SER A 227 -26.28 8.12 -8.93
N ASN A 228 -27.25 7.55 -9.65
CA ASN A 228 -27.08 6.30 -10.39
C ASN A 228 -26.06 6.45 -11.54
N SER A 229 -26.14 7.56 -12.27
CA SER A 229 -25.16 7.90 -13.32
C SER A 229 -23.77 8.09 -12.73
N PHE A 230 -23.65 8.83 -11.63
CA PHE A 230 -22.41 9.07 -10.92
C PHE A 230 -21.79 7.76 -10.44
N TYR A 231 -22.55 6.90 -9.76
CA TYR A 231 -22.10 5.58 -9.29
C TYR A 231 -21.59 4.70 -10.44
N THR A 232 -22.22 4.76 -11.61
CA THR A 232 -21.77 4.02 -12.80
C THR A 232 -20.43 4.53 -13.34
N ASN A 233 -20.13 5.81 -13.13
CA ASN A 233 -18.87 6.44 -13.56
C ASN A 233 -17.74 6.32 -12.53
N VAL A 234 -18.02 5.99 -11.26
CA VAL A 234 -17.02 5.84 -10.20
C VAL A 234 -15.86 4.90 -10.61
N PRO A 235 -16.09 3.69 -11.15
CA PRO A 235 -14.98 2.80 -11.53
C PRO A 235 -14.05 3.38 -12.60
N VAL A 236 -14.59 4.17 -13.53
CA VAL A 236 -13.80 4.86 -14.56
C VAL A 236 -12.95 5.95 -13.92
N MET A 237 -13.53 6.70 -12.98
CA MET A 237 -12.82 7.72 -12.23
C MET A 237 -11.73 7.12 -11.35
N ASP A 238 -11.99 6.02 -10.65
CA ASP A 238 -10.99 5.30 -9.86
C ASP A 238 -9.82 4.83 -10.74
N SER A 239 -10.10 4.35 -11.96
CA SER A 239 -9.05 4.02 -12.93
C SER A 239 -8.25 5.24 -13.35
N ASN A 240 -8.89 6.38 -13.60
CA ASN A 240 -8.21 7.63 -13.97
C ASN A 240 -7.33 8.15 -12.82
N PHE A 241 -7.83 8.08 -11.59
CA PHE A 241 -7.06 8.41 -10.39
C PHE A 241 -5.87 7.48 -10.23
N LEU A 242 -6.05 6.17 -10.43
CA LEU A 242 -4.95 5.21 -10.35
C LEU A 242 -3.86 5.50 -11.38
N VAL A 243 -4.23 5.85 -12.61
CA VAL A 243 -3.27 6.26 -13.65
C VAL A 243 -2.53 7.54 -13.24
N LEU A 244 -3.21 8.55 -12.70
CA LEU A 244 -2.55 9.75 -12.18
C LEU A 244 -1.57 9.43 -11.04
N MET A 245 -1.95 8.50 -10.16
CA MET A 245 -1.10 8.06 -9.06
C MET A 245 0.16 7.34 -9.57
N GLU A 246 0.03 6.44 -10.55
CA GLU A 246 1.17 5.78 -11.19
C GLU A 246 2.10 6.78 -11.89
N GLN A 247 1.53 7.75 -12.63
CA GLN A 247 2.31 8.81 -13.27
C GLN A 247 3.04 9.70 -12.24
N SER A 248 2.37 9.97 -11.12
CA SER A 248 2.93 10.80 -10.07
C SER A 248 4.14 10.17 -9.38
N GLU A 249 4.25 8.83 -9.33
CA GLU A 249 5.31 8.12 -8.61
C GLU A 249 6.71 8.61 -9.04
N ALA A 250 6.89 8.82 -10.34
CA ALA A 250 8.15 9.32 -10.89
C ALA A 250 8.38 10.82 -10.60
N LEU A 251 7.29 11.57 -10.43
CA LEU A 251 7.25 13.02 -10.26
C LEU A 251 7.11 13.46 -8.80
N MET A 252 7.01 12.52 -7.86
CA MET A 252 6.73 12.76 -6.44
C MET A 252 7.72 13.70 -5.75
N THR A 253 8.91 13.94 -6.30
CA THR A 253 9.86 14.93 -5.75
C THR A 253 9.49 16.38 -6.06
N ASN A 254 8.53 16.61 -6.96
CA ASN A 254 8.04 17.93 -7.33
C ASN A 254 6.89 18.36 -6.42
N VAL A 255 7.07 19.46 -5.68
CA VAL A 255 6.07 20.00 -4.75
C VAL A 255 4.76 20.35 -5.47
N ARG A 256 4.83 20.89 -6.70
CA ARG A 256 3.62 21.24 -7.46
C ARG A 256 2.77 20.01 -7.79
N VAL A 257 3.42 18.88 -8.08
CA VAL A 257 2.73 17.61 -8.37
C VAL A 257 2.09 17.06 -7.09
N GLN A 258 2.78 17.15 -5.95
CA GLN A 258 2.22 16.76 -4.66
C GLN A 258 0.97 17.58 -4.31
N GLU A 259 1.04 18.90 -4.42
CA GLU A 259 -0.10 19.80 -4.16
C GLU A 259 -1.25 19.54 -5.13
N ALA A 260 -0.96 19.36 -6.43
CA ALA A 260 -1.96 19.06 -7.43
C ALA A 260 -2.68 17.72 -7.14
N LEU A 261 -1.96 16.69 -6.73
CA LEU A 261 -2.57 15.41 -6.34
C LEU A 261 -3.49 15.55 -5.11
N GLN A 262 -3.08 16.33 -4.10
CA GLN A 262 -3.91 16.59 -2.92
C GLN A 262 -5.20 17.33 -3.30
N ASP A 263 -5.07 18.34 -4.15
CA ASP A 263 -6.19 19.15 -4.64
C ASP A 263 -7.23 18.30 -5.38
N VAL A 264 -6.78 17.43 -6.30
CA VAL A 264 -7.72 16.63 -7.09
C VAL A 264 -8.42 15.57 -6.24
N ASN A 265 -7.71 14.97 -5.28
CA ASN A 265 -8.33 14.05 -4.31
C ASN A 265 -9.34 14.78 -3.42
N LYS A 266 -9.05 16.01 -3.01
CA LYS A 266 -9.99 16.82 -2.23
C LYS A 266 -11.25 17.13 -3.03
N GLU A 267 -11.13 17.55 -4.29
CA GLU A 267 -12.29 17.82 -5.15
C GLU A 267 -13.14 16.56 -5.37
N TRP A 268 -12.50 15.41 -5.57
CA TRP A 268 -13.20 14.13 -5.69
C TRP A 268 -13.99 13.77 -4.43
N VAL A 269 -13.33 13.81 -3.26
CA VAL A 269 -14.00 13.54 -1.97
C VAL A 269 -15.14 14.52 -1.75
N MET A 270 -14.94 15.82 -2.01
CA MET A 270 -16.02 16.81 -1.88
C MET A 270 -17.20 16.50 -2.79
N LEU A 271 -16.99 16.14 -4.06
CA LEU A 271 -18.07 15.75 -4.97
C LEU A 271 -18.85 14.54 -4.44
N THR A 272 -18.17 13.51 -3.93
CA THR A 272 -18.84 12.32 -3.38
C THR A 272 -19.69 12.66 -2.16
N LEU A 273 -19.16 13.50 -1.26
CA LEU A 273 -19.84 13.94 -0.05
C LEU A 273 -21.03 14.86 -0.37
N GLU A 274 -20.87 15.82 -1.26
CA GLU A 274 -21.97 16.71 -1.68
C GLU A 274 -23.09 15.94 -2.36
N THR A 275 -22.75 14.92 -3.17
CA THR A 275 -23.75 14.05 -3.81
C THR A 275 -24.55 13.28 -2.75
N TYR A 276 -23.85 12.70 -1.75
CA TYR A 276 -24.49 12.00 -0.64
C TYR A 276 -25.39 12.94 0.19
N ASP A 277 -24.87 14.10 0.59
CA ASP A 277 -25.58 15.08 1.41
C ASP A 277 -26.83 15.60 0.71
N LYS A 278 -26.72 15.93 -0.57
CA LYS A 278 -27.85 16.46 -1.32
C LYS A 278 -28.95 15.42 -1.51
N LEU A 279 -28.57 14.17 -1.81
CA LEU A 279 -29.52 13.06 -1.92
C LEU A 279 -30.17 12.75 -0.56
N GLN A 280 -29.40 12.71 0.52
CA GLN A 280 -29.91 12.48 1.87
C GLN A 280 -30.91 13.56 2.28
N ASN A 281 -30.57 14.84 2.08
CA ASN A 281 -31.44 15.96 2.42
C ASN A 281 -32.75 15.91 1.61
N ALA A 282 -32.67 15.69 0.30
CA ALA A 282 -33.87 15.57 -0.54
C ALA A 282 -34.75 14.37 -0.14
N ALA A 283 -34.14 13.23 0.23
CA ALA A 283 -34.86 12.07 0.72
C ALA A 283 -35.56 12.34 2.06
N SER A 284 -34.87 13.02 2.98
CA SER A 284 -35.45 13.48 4.27
C SER A 284 -36.61 14.44 4.06
N ASP A 285 -36.47 15.41 3.15
CA ASP A 285 -37.53 16.38 2.83
C ASP A 285 -38.78 15.66 2.29
N VAL A 286 -38.62 14.74 1.34
CA VAL A 286 -39.73 13.93 0.80
C VAL A 286 -40.34 13.03 1.87
N HIS A 287 -39.52 12.39 2.72
CA HIS A 287 -39.99 11.57 3.84
C HIS A 287 -40.87 12.39 4.79
N SER A 288 -40.37 13.55 5.23
CA SER A 288 -41.08 14.45 6.13
C SER A 288 -42.43 14.93 5.56
N ALA A 289 -42.50 15.14 4.24
CA ALA A 289 -43.72 15.55 3.55
C ALA A 289 -44.72 14.40 3.33
N SER A 290 -44.26 13.14 3.28
CA SER A 290 -45.08 11.98 2.92
C SER A 290 -46.10 11.55 3.98
N LEU A 291 -45.88 11.93 5.25
CA LEU A 291 -46.62 11.45 6.43
C LEU A 291 -46.59 9.92 6.61
N LEU A 292 -45.75 9.20 5.87
CA LEU A 292 -45.72 7.73 5.85
C LEU A 292 -45.38 7.15 7.22
N GLU A 293 -44.39 7.73 7.91
CA GLU A 293 -43.99 7.32 9.26
C GLU A 293 -45.14 7.47 10.26
N GLN A 294 -45.85 8.61 10.22
CA GLN A 294 -47.02 8.84 11.09
C GLN A 294 -48.13 7.82 10.80
N GLN A 295 -48.40 7.52 9.53
CA GLN A 295 -49.41 6.52 9.16
C GLN A 295 -49.01 5.10 9.60
N CYS A 296 -47.74 4.74 9.47
CA CYS A 296 -47.21 3.46 9.92
C CYS A 296 -47.25 3.34 11.46
N ALA A 297 -46.92 4.42 12.17
CA ALA A 297 -47.06 4.47 13.62
C ALA A 297 -48.51 4.32 14.05
N GLN A 298 -49.45 5.02 13.40
CA GLN A 298 -50.88 4.90 13.67
C GLN A 298 -51.40 3.48 13.38
N TRP A 299 -50.96 2.86 12.28
CA TRP A 299 -51.29 1.48 11.96
C TRP A 299 -50.86 0.53 13.09
N THR A 300 -49.58 0.62 13.48
CA THR A 300 -48.97 -0.25 14.49
C THR A 300 -49.63 -0.07 15.85
N GLN A 301 -49.93 1.18 16.23
CA GLN A 301 -50.52 1.50 17.55
C GLN A 301 -52.02 1.22 17.65
N SER A 302 -52.78 1.41 16.57
CA SER A 302 -54.25 1.49 16.65
C SER A 302 -55.00 0.53 15.71
N ALA A 303 -54.45 0.16 14.55
CA ALA A 303 -55.17 -0.61 13.54
C ALA A 303 -54.75 -2.09 13.49
N SER A 304 -53.49 -2.39 13.80
CA SER A 304 -52.90 -3.73 13.66
C SER A 304 -53.63 -4.78 14.50
N SER A 305 -53.68 -4.60 15.83
CA SER A 305 -54.30 -5.58 16.74
C SER A 305 -55.80 -5.79 16.46
N PRO A 306 -56.64 -4.75 16.33
CA PRO A 306 -58.07 -4.95 16.07
C PRO A 306 -58.35 -5.68 14.74
N LEU A 307 -57.57 -5.39 13.70
CA LEU A 307 -57.71 -6.08 12.41
C LEU A 307 -57.34 -7.56 12.53
N ARG A 308 -56.23 -7.87 13.21
CA ARG A 308 -55.80 -9.25 13.43
C ARG A 308 -56.83 -10.04 14.23
N GLU A 309 -57.36 -9.47 15.30
CA GLU A 309 -58.44 -10.05 16.11
C GLU A 309 -59.69 -10.30 15.27
N PHE A 310 -60.10 -9.33 14.45
CA PHE A 310 -61.24 -9.49 13.54
C PHE A 310 -61.02 -10.61 12.53
N LEU A 311 -59.84 -10.69 11.90
CA LEU A 311 -59.52 -11.73 10.92
C LEU A 311 -59.48 -13.13 11.55
N LEU A 312 -58.93 -13.26 12.76
CA LEU A 312 -58.94 -14.51 13.53
C LEU A 312 -60.37 -14.92 13.89
N TYR A 313 -61.17 -13.98 14.40
CA TYR A 313 -62.57 -14.22 14.73
C TYR A 313 -63.37 -14.65 13.50
N ALA A 314 -63.30 -13.90 12.40
CA ALA A 314 -63.97 -14.20 11.15
C ALA A 314 -63.56 -15.59 10.62
N GLN A 315 -62.26 -15.90 10.61
CA GLN A 315 -61.79 -17.22 10.19
C GLN A 315 -62.34 -18.34 11.09
N SER A 316 -62.43 -18.13 12.40
CA SER A 316 -62.96 -19.12 13.35
C SER A 316 -64.46 -19.40 13.11
N VAL A 317 -65.26 -18.35 12.86
CA VAL A 317 -66.69 -18.46 12.57
C VAL A 317 -66.92 -19.18 11.24
N LEU A 318 -66.18 -18.80 10.20
CA LEU A 318 -66.29 -19.40 8.87
C LEU A 318 -65.87 -20.88 8.84
N LYS A 319 -64.90 -21.27 9.68
CA LYS A 319 -64.50 -22.67 9.85
C LYS A 319 -65.55 -23.52 10.58
N LYS A 320 -66.31 -22.92 11.50
CA LYS A 320 -67.38 -23.59 12.27
C LYS A 320 -68.66 -23.81 11.45
N HIS A 321 -68.88 -22.99 10.42
CA HIS A 321 -70.08 -23.01 9.57
C HIS A 321 -69.75 -23.29 8.09
N PRO A 322 -69.15 -24.45 7.74
CA PRO A 322 -68.75 -24.76 6.37
C PRO A 322 -69.92 -24.92 5.39
N GLU A 323 -71.15 -25.04 5.91
CA GLU A 323 -72.40 -25.12 5.15
C GLU A 323 -72.82 -23.81 4.49
N VAL A 324 -72.30 -22.67 4.97
CA VAL A 324 -72.60 -21.35 4.40
C VAL A 324 -71.89 -21.20 3.06
N GLN A 325 -72.61 -20.69 2.07
CA GLN A 325 -72.08 -20.42 0.74
C GLN A 325 -70.80 -19.55 0.84
N ASP A 326 -69.75 -19.94 0.12
CA ASP A 326 -68.43 -19.29 0.10
C ASP A 326 -67.63 -19.31 1.42
N ALA A 327 -68.11 -19.92 2.51
CA ALA A 327 -67.43 -19.90 3.81
C ALA A 327 -66.00 -20.44 3.76
N LYS A 328 -65.76 -21.55 3.06
CA LYS A 328 -64.41 -22.12 2.85
C LYS A 328 -63.48 -21.19 2.09
N LYS A 329 -64.00 -20.52 1.06
CA LYS A 329 -63.23 -19.57 0.24
C LYS A 329 -62.85 -18.35 1.09
N LEU A 330 -63.81 -17.81 1.84
CA LEU A 330 -63.59 -16.65 2.70
C LEU A 330 -62.65 -16.96 3.86
N ALA A 331 -62.75 -18.14 4.49
CA ALA A 331 -61.81 -18.60 5.52
C ALA A 331 -60.36 -18.70 5.00
N THR A 332 -60.20 -19.14 3.75
CA THR A 332 -58.89 -19.20 3.07
C THR A 332 -58.33 -17.80 2.82
N VAL A 333 -59.18 -16.84 2.43
CA VAL A 333 -58.80 -15.43 2.27
C VAL A 333 -58.38 -14.83 3.60
N CYS A 334 -59.14 -15.03 4.69
CA CYS A 334 -58.74 -14.58 6.03
C CYS A 334 -57.39 -15.16 6.45
N GLY A 335 -57.13 -16.45 6.15
CA GLY A 335 -55.83 -17.07 6.43
C GLY A 335 -54.68 -16.47 5.65
N ARG A 336 -54.91 -16.01 4.41
CA ARG A 336 -53.91 -15.29 3.62
C ARG A 336 -53.67 -13.88 4.17
N LEU A 337 -54.75 -13.15 4.45
CA LEU A 337 -54.68 -11.80 5.00
C LEU A 337 -53.97 -11.77 6.37
N LEU A 338 -54.13 -12.81 7.20
CA LEU A 338 -53.38 -12.94 8.45
C LEU A 338 -51.87 -13.06 8.21
N LYS A 339 -51.43 -13.83 7.21
CA LYS A 339 -50.00 -13.93 6.86
C LYS A 339 -49.45 -12.62 6.29
N GLU A 340 -50.24 -11.95 5.44
CA GLU A 340 -49.88 -10.66 4.87
C GLU A 340 -49.86 -9.55 5.94
N HIS A 341 -50.75 -9.64 6.94
CA HIS A 341 -50.79 -8.74 8.10
C HIS A 341 -49.51 -8.82 8.91
N ASP A 342 -49.02 -10.02 9.27
CA ASP A 342 -47.78 -10.17 10.03
C ASP A 342 -46.58 -9.55 9.26
N ALA A 343 -46.50 -9.76 7.95
CA ALA A 343 -45.44 -9.16 7.11
C ALA A 343 -45.56 -7.63 7.02
N HIS A 344 -46.79 -7.13 6.87
CA HIS A 344 -47.05 -5.69 6.82
C HIS A 344 -46.77 -5.00 8.17
N GLU A 345 -47.10 -5.65 9.29
CA GLU A 345 -46.82 -5.16 10.64
C GLU A 345 -45.32 -4.96 10.87
N ILE A 346 -44.47 -5.89 10.42
CA ILE A 346 -43.02 -5.74 10.47
C ILE A 346 -42.56 -4.52 9.68
N VAL A 347 -43.07 -4.34 8.45
CA VAL A 347 -42.71 -3.19 7.60
C VAL A 347 -43.15 -1.88 8.24
N CYS A 348 -44.40 -1.78 8.71
CA CYS A 348 -44.91 -0.60 9.38
C CYS A 348 -44.15 -0.28 10.67
N THR A 349 -43.79 -1.29 11.46
CA THR A 349 -42.99 -1.10 12.67
C THR A 349 -41.62 -0.49 12.33
N HIS A 350 -40.95 -1.01 11.30
CA HIS A 350 -39.68 -0.43 10.85
C HIS A 350 -39.85 1.01 10.34
N LEU A 351 -40.88 1.27 9.53
CA LEU A 351 -41.10 2.61 8.96
C LEU A 351 -41.57 3.63 10.02
N ALA A 352 -42.19 3.19 11.10
CA ALA A 352 -42.66 4.04 12.20
C ALA A 352 -41.52 4.67 13.03
N ASP A 353 -40.34 4.05 13.02
CA ASP A 353 -39.14 4.52 13.73
C ASP A 353 -38.03 4.93 12.74
N PHE A 354 -38.39 5.46 11.56
CA PHE A 354 -37.40 5.85 10.56
C PHE A 354 -36.57 7.03 11.05
N THR A 355 -37.20 8.12 11.49
CA THR A 355 -36.50 9.33 11.93
C THR A 355 -35.59 9.06 13.13
N VAL A 356 -36.03 8.23 14.08
CA VAL A 356 -35.20 7.85 15.25
C VAL A 356 -33.92 7.13 14.81
N ARG A 357 -34.02 6.25 13.82
CA ARG A 357 -32.84 5.53 13.29
C ARG A 357 -31.92 6.48 12.53
N GLU A 358 -32.46 7.39 11.74
CA GLU A 358 -31.67 8.42 11.07
C GLU A 358 -30.90 9.30 12.07
N GLU A 359 -31.57 9.76 13.14
CA GLU A 359 -30.95 10.55 14.21
C GLU A 359 -29.81 9.80 14.92
N CYS A 360 -29.95 8.49 15.10
CA CYS A 360 -28.91 7.65 15.71
C CYS A 360 -27.70 7.46 14.79
N VAL A 361 -27.90 7.39 13.46
CA VAL A 361 -26.81 7.19 12.48
C VAL A 361 -26.09 8.49 12.16
N LYS A 362 -26.80 9.63 12.22
CA LYS A 362 -26.29 10.94 11.82
C LYS A 362 -24.93 11.32 12.46
N PRO A 363 -24.70 11.18 13.78
CA PRO A 363 -23.40 11.50 14.37
C PRO A 363 -22.24 10.65 13.82
N HIS A 364 -22.51 9.39 13.49
CA HIS A 364 -21.51 8.49 12.90
C HIS A 364 -21.20 8.89 11.46
N SER A 365 -22.24 9.17 10.67
CA SER A 365 -22.11 9.72 9.32
C SER A 365 -21.29 11.02 9.34
N ASP A 366 -21.62 11.97 10.22
CA ASP A 366 -20.92 13.26 10.31
C ASP A 366 -19.45 13.09 10.73
N SER A 367 -19.16 12.14 11.62
CA SER A 367 -17.78 11.79 12.00
C SER A 367 -16.99 11.24 10.81
N ILE A 368 -17.60 10.35 10.01
CA ILE A 368 -16.96 9.79 8.81
C ILE A 368 -16.72 10.90 7.77
N LYS A 369 -17.70 11.78 7.52
CA LYS A 369 -17.54 12.92 6.61
C LYS A 369 -16.39 13.83 7.05
N THR A 370 -16.31 14.12 8.33
CA THR A 370 -15.23 14.92 8.92
C THR A 370 -13.87 14.26 8.73
N GLU A 371 -13.78 12.94 8.96
CA GLU A 371 -12.53 12.21 8.78
C GLU A 371 -12.12 12.10 7.31
N LEU A 372 -13.06 11.89 6.39
CA LEU A 372 -12.79 11.86 4.94
C LEU A 372 -12.22 13.19 4.43
N GLN A 373 -12.62 14.30 5.04
CA GLN A 373 -12.11 15.64 4.76
C GLN A 373 -10.84 15.99 5.55
N SER A 374 -10.36 15.09 6.42
CA SER A 374 -9.18 15.34 7.24
C SER A 374 -7.93 15.40 6.38
N SER A 375 -6.99 16.27 6.77
CA SER A 375 -5.69 16.36 6.09
C SER A 375 -4.93 15.03 6.11
N LEU A 376 -5.13 14.22 7.16
CA LEU A 376 -4.56 12.88 7.25
C LEU A 376 -5.10 11.97 6.16
N THR A 377 -6.43 11.88 6.02
CA THR A 377 -7.07 11.06 4.99
C THR A 377 -6.65 11.51 3.60
N THR A 378 -6.69 12.82 3.32
CA THR A 378 -6.20 13.36 2.05
C THR A 378 -4.76 12.94 1.81
N THR A 379 -3.86 13.10 2.79
CA THR A 379 -2.44 12.74 2.64
C THR A 379 -2.24 11.24 2.40
N VAL A 380 -2.96 10.39 3.13
CA VAL A 380 -2.84 8.92 3.01
C VAL A 380 -3.36 8.42 1.67
N LEU A 381 -4.49 8.95 1.19
CA LEU A 381 -5.05 8.62 -0.13
C LEU A 381 -4.15 9.14 -1.27
N THR A 382 -3.53 10.29 -1.07
CA THR A 382 -2.69 10.95 -2.08
C THR A 382 -1.29 10.36 -2.19
N PHE A 383 -0.70 9.88 -1.09
CA PHE A 383 0.69 9.44 -1.10
C PHE A 383 0.87 8.04 -0.54
N PRO A 384 0.68 7.00 -1.37
CA PRO A 384 0.74 5.63 -0.94
C PRO A 384 2.16 5.14 -0.62
N HIS A 385 3.20 5.96 -0.81
CA HIS A 385 4.61 5.61 -0.64
C HIS A 385 5.36 6.38 0.46
N TYR A 386 4.70 7.29 1.21
CA TYR A 386 5.33 7.79 2.45
C TYR A 386 5.31 6.66 3.49
N ASP A 387 6.43 5.94 3.59
CA ASP A 387 6.72 4.86 4.55
C ASP A 387 7.10 5.38 5.95
N ALA A 388 7.02 6.69 6.19
CA ALA A 388 7.50 7.30 7.43
C ALA A 388 6.55 7.16 8.63
N TYR A 389 5.30 6.72 8.44
CA TYR A 389 4.32 6.62 9.51
C TYR A 389 3.96 5.16 9.82
N GLY A 390 4.45 4.64 10.94
CA GLY A 390 4.23 3.25 11.37
C GLY A 390 2.77 2.85 11.55
N GLY A 391 1.84 3.81 11.67
CA GLY A 391 0.40 3.57 11.76
C GLY A 391 -0.33 3.52 10.40
N ARG A 392 0.35 3.73 9.27
CA ARG A 392 -0.31 3.84 7.96
C ARG A 392 -0.81 2.51 7.42
N THR A 393 -0.07 1.42 7.62
CA THR A 393 -0.56 0.07 7.31
C THR A 393 -1.78 -0.27 8.15
N GLU A 394 -1.76 0.10 9.44
CA GLU A 394 -2.91 -0.09 10.32
C GLU A 394 -4.11 0.74 9.85
N TYR A 395 -3.93 2.03 9.58
CA TYR A 395 -5.00 2.89 9.06
C TYR A 395 -5.54 2.40 7.71
N LYS A 396 -4.67 2.04 6.76
CA LYS A 396 -5.10 1.48 5.47
C LYS A 396 -5.90 0.19 5.67
N ASN A 397 -5.42 -0.72 6.51
CA ASN A 397 -6.15 -1.95 6.83
C ASN A 397 -7.51 -1.64 7.49
N ARG A 398 -7.62 -0.58 8.30
CA ARG A 398 -8.90 -0.13 8.87
C ARG A 398 -9.84 0.48 7.85
N ILE A 399 -9.32 1.22 6.87
CA ILE A 399 -10.12 1.74 5.76
C ILE A 399 -10.59 0.60 4.86
N ASP A 400 -9.71 -0.35 4.53
CA ASP A 400 -10.04 -1.53 3.74
C ASP A 400 -11.07 -2.42 4.49
N GLU A 401 -10.91 -2.61 5.81
CA GLU A 401 -11.87 -3.30 6.68
C GLU A 401 -13.21 -2.56 6.75
N LEU A 402 -13.20 -1.23 6.81
CA LEU A 402 -14.41 -0.41 6.81
C LEU A 402 -15.12 -0.48 5.46
N GLN A 403 -14.39 -0.44 4.37
CA GLN A 403 -14.92 -0.57 3.01
C GLN A 403 -15.52 -1.95 2.79
N GLU A 404 -14.83 -3.01 3.20
CA GLU A 404 -15.36 -4.37 3.20
C GLU A 404 -16.62 -4.48 4.09
N TRP A 405 -16.60 -3.85 5.26
CA TRP A 405 -17.77 -3.83 6.14
C TRP A 405 -18.96 -3.10 5.51
N ILE A 406 -18.73 -1.94 4.87
CA ILE A 406 -19.76 -1.19 4.15
C ILE A 406 -20.29 -2.02 2.98
N ASP A 407 -19.43 -2.67 2.20
CA ASP A 407 -19.83 -3.52 1.07
C ASP A 407 -20.64 -4.73 1.54
N VAL A 408 -20.21 -5.38 2.62
CA VAL A 408 -20.90 -6.51 3.24
C VAL A 408 -22.23 -6.06 3.84
N LYS A 409 -22.35 -4.86 4.41
CA LYS A 409 -23.59 -4.37 5.04
C LYS A 409 -24.55 -3.68 4.07
N SER A 410 -24.06 -3.07 3.01
CA SER A 410 -24.87 -2.45 1.94
C SER A 410 -25.50 -3.49 1.02
N GLN A 411 -24.93 -4.70 0.93
CA GLN A 411 -25.58 -5.83 0.31
C GLN A 411 -26.81 -6.27 1.12
N LYS A 412 -28.00 -6.00 0.55
CA LYS A 412 -29.34 -6.39 1.06
C LYS A 412 -29.43 -7.83 1.59
N GLY A 413 -28.54 -8.73 1.16
CA GLY A 413 -28.50 -10.13 1.58
C GLY A 413 -27.87 -10.40 2.96
N THR A 414 -27.02 -9.53 3.50
CA THR A 414 -26.32 -9.82 4.77
C THR A 414 -27.20 -9.63 6.00
N TYR A 415 -28.12 -8.66 5.96
CA TYR A 415 -29.19 -8.52 6.97
C TYR A 415 -30.12 -9.74 6.96
N MET A 416 -30.48 -10.25 5.77
CA MET A 416 -31.28 -11.48 5.62
C MET A 416 -30.53 -12.72 6.15
N LYS A 417 -29.23 -12.86 5.89
CA LYS A 417 -28.41 -13.96 6.43
C LYS A 417 -28.24 -13.88 7.96
N LEU A 418 -28.15 -12.67 8.52
CA LEU A 418 -28.12 -12.46 9.97
C LEU A 418 -29.47 -12.81 10.62
N LEU A 419 -30.58 -12.43 9.98
CA LEU A 419 -31.93 -12.82 10.39
C LEU A 419 -32.14 -14.34 10.31
N GLU A 420 -31.73 -14.99 9.21
CA GLU A 420 -31.78 -16.46 9.10
C GLU A 420 -30.96 -17.14 10.19
N ARG A 421 -29.76 -16.63 10.49
CA ARG A 421 -28.90 -17.19 11.52
C ARG A 421 -29.46 -16.95 12.93
N LEU A 422 -30.13 -15.82 13.15
CA LEU A 422 -30.82 -15.52 14.41
C LEU A 422 -32.06 -16.41 14.58
N GLU A 423 -32.84 -16.67 13.52
CA GLU A 423 -33.97 -17.59 13.56
C GLU A 423 -33.52 -19.05 13.74
N THR A 424 -32.39 -19.44 13.14
CA THR A 424 -31.75 -20.75 13.37
C THR A 424 -31.28 -20.90 14.82
N THR A 425 -30.75 -19.82 15.41
CA THR A 425 -30.30 -19.83 16.81
C THR A 425 -31.49 -19.87 17.76
N LYS A 426 -32.56 -19.14 17.46
CA LYS A 426 -33.82 -19.15 18.21
C LYS A 426 -34.48 -20.53 18.19
N THR A 427 -34.57 -21.17 17.03
CA THR A 427 -35.08 -22.55 16.92
C THR A 427 -34.21 -23.56 17.69
N MET A 428 -32.88 -23.44 17.65
CA MET A 428 -32.01 -24.27 18.50
C MET A 428 -32.23 -24.04 20.00
N ILE A 429 -32.46 -22.79 20.41
CA ILE A 429 -32.77 -22.43 21.81
C ILE A 429 -34.13 -22.97 22.22
N GLU A 430 -35.16 -22.88 21.36
CA GLU A 430 -36.48 -23.44 21.60
C GLU A 430 -36.42 -24.97 21.70
N GLU A 431 -35.70 -25.65 20.79
CA GLU A 431 -35.46 -27.10 20.87
C GLU A 431 -34.69 -27.50 22.14
N HIS A 432 -33.70 -26.70 22.57
CA HIS A 432 -32.98 -26.95 23.82
C HIS A 432 -33.82 -26.62 25.06
N ALA A 433 -34.71 -25.63 24.97
CA ALA A 433 -35.64 -25.28 26.04
C ALA A 433 -36.71 -26.37 26.21
N ASP A 434 -37.24 -26.94 25.12
CA ASP A 434 -38.19 -28.06 25.15
C ASP A 434 -37.55 -29.34 25.72
N VAL A 435 -36.24 -29.52 25.55
CA VAL A 435 -35.48 -30.63 26.13
C VAL A 435 -35.16 -30.40 27.62
N LEU A 436 -34.95 -29.15 28.04
CA LEU A 436 -34.64 -28.79 29.44
C LEU A 436 -35.89 -28.58 30.30
N PHE A 437 -37.01 -28.23 29.68
CA PHE A 437 -38.33 -28.05 30.31
C PHE A 437 -39.38 -28.81 29.50
N PRO A 438 -39.29 -30.15 29.42
CA PRO A 438 -40.36 -30.92 28.79
C PRO A 438 -41.66 -30.60 29.54
N ASP A 439 -42.70 -30.21 28.80
CA ASP A 439 -44.03 -29.98 29.37
C ASP A 439 -44.43 -31.24 30.16
N ASP A 440 -44.36 -31.16 31.50
CA ASP A 440 -44.86 -32.16 32.43
C ASP A 440 -46.40 -32.20 32.31
N THR A 441 -46.86 -32.80 31.22
CA THR A 441 -48.26 -33.17 30.98
C THR A 441 -48.37 -34.68 30.92
N THR A 442 -47.70 -35.38 31.83
CA THR A 442 -48.08 -36.74 32.23
C THR A 442 -47.81 -37.01 33.71
N ALA A 443 -48.71 -36.57 34.58
CA ALA A 443 -49.04 -37.31 35.80
C ALA A 443 -50.47 -36.94 36.28
N PRO A 444 -51.23 -37.92 36.82
CA PRO A 444 -52.70 -37.97 36.84
C PRO A 444 -53.42 -37.03 37.80
#